data_AF-A0A377DM78-F1
#
_entry.id   AF-A0A377DM78-F1
#
_cell.length_a   1.000
_cell.length_b   1.000
_cell.length_c   1.000
_cell.angle_alpha   90.00
_cell.angle_beta   90.00
_cell.angle_gamma   90.00
#
_symmetry.space_group_name_H-M   'P 1'
#
loop_
_entity.id
_entity.type
_entity.pdbx_description
1 polymer ?
#
loop_
_entity_poly.entity_id
_entity_poly.type
_entity_poly.pdbx_seq_one_letter_code
_entity_poly.pdbx_strand_id
1 'polypeptide(L)'
;MIANPTHIAIGIYFKPHLSPIPLISVRETNEVALAVRKYAKEIGIPIITDKKLARKIYATHRRYDYVSFENIDEILRLLLWLEDVENAGQPVSR
;
A
#
# COMPACT_ATOMS: atom_id res chain seq x y z
N MET A 1 -1.72 -2.13 -1.63
CA MET A 1 -1.80 -0.77 -2.23
C MET A 1 -2.84 0.04 -1.45
N ILE A 2 -2.60 1.34 -1.25
CA ILE A 2 -3.55 2.27 -0.62
C ILE A 2 -4.15 3.17 -1.71
N ALA A 3 -5.47 3.33 -1.74
CA ALA A 3 -6.16 4.08 -2.79
C ALA A 3 -7.16 5.12 -2.25
N ASN A 4 -7.16 6.30 -2.88
CA ASN A 4 -8.33 7.18 -2.94
C ASN A 4 -9.06 6.83 -4.25
N PRO A 5 -10.25 6.22 -4.22
CA PRO A 5 -10.75 5.30 -5.25
C PRO A 5 -10.54 5.67 -6.72
N THR A 6 -10.69 6.95 -7.07
CA THR A 6 -10.58 7.45 -8.45
C THR A 6 -9.45 8.47 -8.65
N HIS A 7 -8.73 8.84 -7.60
CA HIS A 7 -7.82 9.98 -7.63
C HIS A 7 -6.37 9.65 -7.33
N ILE A 8 -6.09 8.66 -6.48
CA ILE A 8 -4.73 8.38 -5.99
C ILE A 8 -4.54 6.87 -5.82
N ALA A 9 -3.41 6.36 -6.32
CA ALA A 9 -2.93 5.01 -6.06
C ALA A 9 -1.51 5.06 -5.49
N ILE A 10 -1.31 4.49 -4.29
CA ILE A 10 -0.02 4.41 -3.60
C ILE A 10 0.35 2.94 -3.40
N GLY A 11 1.35 2.49 -4.13
CA GLY A 11 1.98 1.18 -3.96
C GLY A 11 2.98 1.25 -2.82
N ILE A 12 2.93 0.27 -1.92
CA ILE A 12 3.89 0.11 -0.83
C ILE A 12 4.64 -1.19 -1.10
N TYR A 13 5.97 -1.11 -1.12
CA TYR A 13 6.85 -2.27 -1.14
C TYR A 13 7.44 -2.45 0.26
N PHE A 14 7.26 -3.63 0.84
CA PHE A 14 7.74 -3.93 2.18
C PHE A 14 8.28 -5.35 2.22
N LYS A 15 9.56 -5.48 2.58
CA LYS A 15 10.23 -6.75 2.86
C LYS A 15 11.08 -6.55 4.10
N PRO A 16 10.56 -6.84 5.31
CA PRO A 16 11.22 -6.51 6.58
C PRO A 16 12.60 -7.16 6.74
N HIS A 17 12.83 -8.31 6.11
CA HIS A 17 14.13 -8.98 6.08
C HIS A 17 15.19 -8.26 5.22
N LEU A 18 14.78 -7.36 4.30
CA LEU A 18 15.68 -6.52 3.51
C LEU A 18 15.76 -5.09 4.06
N SER A 19 14.62 -4.52 4.42
CA SER A 19 14.51 -3.18 5.00
C SER A 19 13.33 -3.14 5.96
N PRO A 20 13.53 -2.68 7.21
CA PRO A 20 12.44 -2.53 8.17
C PRO A 20 11.52 -1.34 7.84
N ILE A 21 11.93 -0.48 6.89
CA ILE A 21 11.16 0.69 6.48
C ILE A 21 10.49 0.41 5.13
N PRO A 22 9.16 0.54 5.02
CA PRO A 22 8.45 0.42 3.75
C PRO A 22 8.86 1.50 2.74
N LEU A 23 8.78 1.16 1.46
CA LEU A 23 9.12 2.03 0.33
C LEU A 23 7.86 2.37 -0.48
N ILE A 24 7.74 3.60 -0.96
CA ILE A 24 6.71 3.98 -1.93
C ILE A 24 7.10 3.45 -3.32
N SER A 25 6.51 2.34 -3.77
CA SER A 25 6.83 1.72 -5.06
C SER A 25 6.02 2.30 -6.22
N VAL A 26 4.79 2.74 -5.96
CA VAL A 26 3.90 3.36 -6.95
C VAL A 26 3.31 4.62 -6.36
N ARG A 27 3.23 5.68 -7.17
CA ARG A 27 2.60 6.95 -6.79
C ARG A 27 2.01 7.57 -8.04
N GLU A 28 0.70 7.42 -8.21
CA GLU A 28 -0.02 7.84 -9.41
C GLU A 28 -1.36 8.51 -9.06
N THR A 29 -1.88 9.29 -10.02
CA THR A 29 -3.14 10.03 -9.88
C THR A 29 -4.08 9.85 -11.08
N ASN A 30 -5.35 10.19 -10.87
CA ASN A 30 -6.38 10.28 -11.92
C ASN A 30 -6.46 9.00 -12.78
N GLU A 31 -6.44 9.12 -14.10
CA GLU A 31 -6.54 8.00 -15.03
C GLU A 31 -5.46 6.94 -14.82
N VAL A 32 -4.23 7.36 -14.51
CA VAL A 32 -3.13 6.43 -14.23
C VAL A 32 -3.39 5.67 -12.92
N ALA A 33 -3.96 6.33 -11.90
CA ALA A 33 -4.35 5.64 -10.67
C ALA A 33 -5.44 4.59 -10.90
N LEU A 34 -6.38 4.84 -11.82
CA LEU A 34 -7.38 3.85 -12.22
C LEU A 34 -6.73 2.64 -12.92
N ALA A 35 -5.79 2.88 -13.83
CA ALA A 35 -5.06 1.82 -14.52
C ALA A 35 -4.21 0.98 -13.56
N VAL A 36 -3.45 1.62 -12.66
CA VAL A 36 -2.67 0.95 -11.61
C VAL A 36 -3.57 0.10 -10.73
N ARG A 37 -4.72 0.62 -10.32
CA ARG A 37 -5.66 -0.11 -9.46
C ARG A 37 -6.25 -1.32 -10.18
N LYS A 38 -6.60 -1.18 -11.45
CA LYS A 38 -7.07 -2.29 -12.29
C LYS A 38 -5.99 -3.37 -12.37
N TYR A 39 -4.76 -2.99 -12.71
CA TYR A 39 -3.64 -3.93 -12.81
C TYR A 39 -3.35 -4.61 -11.46
N ALA A 40 -3.30 -3.86 -10.35
CA ALA A 40 -3.10 -4.41 -9.01
C ALA A 40 -4.13 -5.49 -8.68
N LYS A 41 -5.40 -5.27 -9.05
CA LYS A 41 -6.47 -6.28 -8.87
C LYS A 41 -6.22 -7.53 -9.73
N GLU A 42 -5.80 -7.36 -10.99
CA GLU A 42 -5.52 -8.47 -11.91
C GLU A 42 -4.40 -9.38 -11.41
N ILE A 43 -3.35 -8.80 -10.79
CA ILE A 43 -2.21 -9.56 -10.25
C ILE A 43 -2.37 -9.95 -8.77
N GLY A 44 -3.56 -9.75 -8.18
CA GLY A 44 -3.84 -10.15 -6.81
C GLY A 44 -3.21 -9.29 -5.71
N ILE A 45 -2.75 -8.07 -6.02
CA ILE A 45 -2.27 -7.14 -4.99
C ILE A 45 -3.46 -6.60 -4.19
N PRO A 46 -3.45 -6.72 -2.86
CA PRO A 46 -4.52 -6.19 -2.01
C PRO A 46 -4.70 -4.67 -2.17
N ILE A 47 -5.95 -4.23 -2.24
CA ILE A 47 -6.30 -2.80 -2.41
C ILE A 47 -7.07 -2.34 -1.18
N ILE A 48 -6.44 -1.47 -0.40
CA ILE A 48 -7.01 -0.84 0.77
C ILE A 48 -7.54 0.53 0.35
N THR A 49 -8.84 0.75 0.51
CA THR A 49 -9.46 2.04 0.23
C THR A 49 -9.41 2.92 1.47
N ASP A 50 -8.44 3.81 1.54
CA ASP A 50 -8.33 4.83 2.57
C ASP A 50 -7.99 6.19 1.93
N LYS A 51 -9.01 7.04 1.83
CA LYS A 51 -8.90 8.36 1.21
C LYS A 51 -7.99 9.31 1.99
N LYS A 52 -8.00 9.24 3.33
CA LYS A 52 -7.23 10.16 4.18
C LYS A 52 -5.76 9.80 4.09
N LEU A 53 -5.44 8.52 4.26
CA LEU A 53 -4.08 8.02 4.20
C LEU A 53 -3.49 8.19 2.79
N ALA A 54 -4.23 7.84 1.73
CA ALA A 54 -3.75 8.03 0.35
C ALA A 54 -3.39 9.50 0.07
N ARG A 55 -4.20 10.46 0.52
CA ARG A 55 -3.91 11.89 0.37
C ARG A 55 -2.69 12.32 1.19
N LYS A 56 -2.58 11.86 2.44
CA LYS A 56 -1.45 12.14 3.33
C LYS A 56 -0.13 11.69 2.71
N ILE A 57 -0.05 10.42 2.30
CA ILE A 57 1.18 9.86 1.71
C ILE A 57 1.49 10.51 0.36
N TYR A 58 0.49 10.77 -0.48
CA TYR A 58 0.72 11.47 -1.74
C TYR A 58 1.30 12.88 -1.53
N ALA A 59 0.84 13.60 -0.52
CA ALA A 59 1.31 14.95 -0.20
C ALA A 59 2.73 14.97 0.42
N THR A 60 3.12 13.91 1.12
CA THR A 60 4.34 13.90 1.95
C THR A 60 5.49 13.07 1.36
N HIS A 61 5.22 12.20 0.38
CA HIS A 61 6.22 11.31 -0.22
C HIS A 61 6.25 11.39 -1.75
N ARG A 62 7.41 11.07 -2.33
CA ARG A 62 7.65 10.80 -3.76
C ARG A 62 7.78 9.29 -4.00
N ARG A 63 7.81 8.92 -5.28
CA ARG A 63 8.08 7.53 -5.66
C ARG A 63 9.53 7.20 -5.28
N TYR A 64 9.71 6.02 -4.71
CA TYR A 64 10.97 5.48 -4.17
C TYR A 64 11.48 6.18 -2.91
N ASP A 65 10.66 7.01 -2.28
CA ASP A 65 10.94 7.42 -0.91
C ASP A 65 10.68 6.25 0.04
N TYR A 66 11.53 6.13 1.06
CA TYR A 66 11.15 5.41 2.27
C TYR A 66 10.05 6.17 2.99
N VAL A 67 9.13 5.44 3.61
CA VAL A 67 8.10 6.05 4.47
C VAL A 67 8.81 6.79 5.62
N SER A 68 8.39 8.03 5.87
CA SER A 68 8.98 8.88 6.90
C SER A 68 8.58 8.40 8.30
N PHE A 69 9.38 8.74 9.30
CA PHE A 69 9.09 8.40 10.71
C PHE A 69 7.70 8.86 11.18
N GLU A 70 7.19 9.98 10.70
CA GLU A 70 5.86 10.51 11.04
C GLU A 70 4.71 9.63 10.51
N ASN A 71 4.96 8.85 9.46
CA ASN A 71 3.96 8.04 8.77
C ASN A 71 4.20 6.53 8.94
N ILE A 72 5.35 6.12 9.48
CA ILE A 72 5.77 4.72 9.48
C ILE A 72 4.85 3.84 10.32
N ASP A 73 4.44 4.29 11.50
CA ASP A 73 3.58 3.52 12.40
C ASP A 73 2.22 3.21 11.79
N GLU A 74 1.61 4.20 11.14
CA GLU A 74 0.30 4.06 10.48
C GLU A 74 0.37 3.06 9.31
N ILE A 75 1.45 3.13 8.51
CA ILE A 75 1.67 2.21 7.40
C ILE A 75 2.00 0.80 7.90
N LEU A 76 2.86 0.65 8.90
CA LEU A 76 3.23 -0.66 9.45
C LEU A 76 2.02 -1.36 10.09
N ARG A 77 1.21 -0.65 10.88
CA ARG A 77 -0.01 -1.23 11.46
C ARG A 77 -0.95 -1.76 10.37
N LEU A 78 -1.08 -1.03 9.27
CA LEU A 78 -1.92 -1.44 8.14
C LEU A 78 -1.36 -2.69 7.44
N LEU A 79 -0.05 -2.75 7.23
CA LEU A 79 0.60 -3.90 6.59
C LEU A 79 0.55 -5.16 7.46
N LEU A 80 0.78 -5.02 8.78
CA LEU A 80 0.70 -6.13 9.72
C LEU A 80 -0.73 -6.65 9.85
N TRP A 81 -1.72 -5.75 9.92
CA TRP A 81 -3.12 -6.16 9.88
C TRP A 81 -3.48 -6.90 8.58
N LEU A 82 -2.97 -6.43 7.44
CA LEU A 82 -3.21 -7.10 6.16
C LEU A 82 -2.60 -8.51 6.15
N GLU A 83 -1.38 -8.67 6.67
CA GLU A 83 -0.72 -9.97 6.82
C GLU A 83 -1.53 -10.91 7.73
N ASP A 84 -2.04 -10.44 8.87
CA ASP A 84 -2.90 -11.22 9.75
C ASP A 84 -4.18 -11.69 9.03
N VAL A 85 -4.81 -10.81 8.25
CA VAL A 85 -6.01 -11.13 7.47
C VAL A 85 -5.71 -12.18 6.39
N GLU A 86 -4.60 -12.03 5.67
CA GLU A 86 -4.17 -12.99 4.66
C GLU A 86 -3.87 -14.35 5.28
N ASN A 87 -3.18 -14.39 6.42
CA ASN A 87 -2.86 -15.61 7.15
C ASN A 87 -4.11 -16.31 7.71
N ALA A 88 -5.08 -15.56 8.24
CA ALA A 88 -6.34 -16.12 8.72
C ALA A 88 -7.22 -16.69 7.59
N GLY A 89 -7.06 -16.17 6.37
CA GLY A 89 -7.76 -16.64 5.17
C GLY A 89 -7.12 -17.84 4.48
N GLN A 90 -5.90 -18.24 4.87
CA GLN A 90 -5.25 -19.42 4.29
C GLN A 90 -5.87 -20.72 4.83
N PRO A 91 -6.17 -21.71 3.98
CA PRO A 91 -6.58 -23.02 4.45
C PRO A 91 -5.47 -23.61 5.32
N VAL A 92 -5.82 -24.10 6.51
CA VAL A 92 -4.87 -24.87 7.34
C VAL A 92 -4.46 -26.09 6.52
N SER A 93 -3.21 -26.13 6.04
CA SER A 93 -2.66 -27.31 5.40
C SER A 93 -2.65 -28.45 6.43
N ARG A 94 -3.50 -29.46 6.22
CA ARG A 94 -3.43 -30.75 6.89
C ARG A 94 -2.38 -31.64 6.24
#